data_AF-A0A0D0H3S8-F1
#
_entry.id   AF-A0A0D0H3S8-F1
#
_cell.length_a   1.000
_cell.length_b   1.000
_cell.length_c   1.000
_cell.angle_alpha   90.00
_cell.angle_beta   90.00
_cell.angle_gamma   90.00
#
_symmetry.space_group_name_H-M   'P 1'
#
loop_
_entity.id
_entity.type
_entity.pdbx_description
1 polymer ?
#
loop_
_entity_poly.entity_id
_entity_poly.type
_entity_poly.pdbx_seq_one_letter_code
_entity_poly.pdbx_strand_id
1 'polypeptide(L)'
;MHSDRPLSHDTGTRSRNGPHGVDPARPKRPRDKRAEGDATATPLARGLAILCAFGPDKGWLGNREIALETGIPAPTVSRLLQSLVALGYLHHDDSSRKYALAPAVLSLGYAALADPGIQADAPDTGALPGTRDDVDVLAPDSAGAASATRDQRVSARSHASASASPRKTGTAMSPSSPVTLTLDRGLQVLRAFHADRAPLTNGELASRTGLPRSAASGLTSALVDLDFLRRVAGDARFELGPKVFGIGQAYLAANPVTPLAQPFMQELADRLDASVGLAVSEHLDMLYVAHRSGARIATPRMGVGSLVPMGTTAIGRAWLCGMPDPLRRRQVAQLTEAAGPQANAIAAGIEAAFADLRATGVCLSLGENQRDAWSMALPVRVGVSKTLMALSCGAVEPQPDADAILRRIAPALKQAAIELATLLRDVRPGP
;
A
#
# COMPACT_ATOMS: atom_id res chain seq x y z
N MET A 1 -15.74 98.45 34.42
CA MET A 1 -16.81 97.64 35.01
C MET A 1 -17.07 96.46 34.08
N HIS A 2 -16.88 95.21 34.55
CA HIS A 2 -17.37 93.90 34.05
C HIS A 2 -17.30 93.60 32.53
N SER A 3 -16.95 92.43 32.01
CA SER A 3 -16.54 91.11 32.50
C SER A 3 -16.06 90.30 31.28
N ASP A 4 -15.26 89.27 31.53
CA ASP A 4 -15.09 88.02 30.78
C ASP A 4 -14.44 87.94 29.38
N ARG A 5 -13.29 87.24 29.44
CA ARG A 5 -12.58 86.40 28.46
C ARG A 5 -13.44 85.21 27.95
N PRO A 6 -12.97 84.34 27.03
CA PRO A 6 -11.92 84.49 26.01
C PRO A 6 -12.15 83.68 24.68
N LEU A 7 -11.11 83.73 23.84
CA LEU A 7 -10.48 82.65 23.04
C LEU A 7 -10.54 82.75 21.50
N SER A 8 -9.33 82.53 20.98
CA SER A 8 -8.75 82.73 19.66
C SER A 8 -8.88 81.53 18.74
N HIS A 9 -9.17 81.77 17.47
CA HIS A 9 -8.67 81.00 16.31
C HIS A 9 -8.58 81.99 15.13
N ASP A 10 -7.38 82.33 14.70
CA ASP A 10 -6.63 81.66 13.61
C ASP A 10 -7.16 82.04 12.22
N THR A 11 -6.38 82.88 11.55
CA THR A 11 -6.69 83.57 10.30
C THR A 11 -5.92 82.94 9.15
N GLY A 12 -6.67 82.29 8.23
CA GLY A 12 -6.43 82.29 6.79
C GLY A 12 -5.13 81.64 6.28
N THR A 13 -4.94 81.34 5.00
CA THR A 13 -5.69 81.62 3.78
C THR A 13 -5.09 80.72 2.67
N ARG A 14 -5.94 80.06 1.85
CA ARG A 14 -5.77 79.64 0.43
C ARG A 14 -4.47 78.88 0.03
N SER A 15 -4.50 77.73 -0.66
CA SER A 15 -5.06 77.55 -2.01
C SER A 15 -4.80 76.12 -2.56
N ARG A 16 -5.67 75.68 -3.49
CA ARG A 16 -5.50 74.67 -4.57
C ARG A 16 -5.74 73.16 -4.30
N ASN A 17 -6.94 72.74 -4.72
CA ASN A 17 -7.30 71.56 -5.54
C ASN A 17 -6.76 70.14 -5.21
N GLY A 18 -7.70 69.25 -4.86
CA GLY A 18 -7.72 67.86 -5.35
C GLY A 18 -7.81 66.75 -4.28
N PRO A 19 -8.87 65.92 -4.23
CA PRO A 19 -8.94 64.74 -3.38
C PRO A 19 -8.40 63.47 -4.10
N HIS A 20 -7.89 62.52 -3.31
CA HIS A 20 -7.48 61.14 -3.65
C HIS A 20 -6.09 60.93 -4.28
N GLY A 21 -5.06 60.97 -3.42
CA GLY A 21 -3.80 60.27 -3.64
C GLY A 21 -3.75 59.00 -2.78
N VAL A 22 -3.80 57.84 -3.42
CA VAL A 22 -3.50 56.54 -2.81
C VAL A 22 -1.99 56.51 -2.55
N ASP A 23 -1.56 56.30 -1.31
CA ASP A 23 -0.14 56.16 -0.96
C ASP A 23 0.36 54.76 -1.38
N PRO A 24 1.22 54.62 -2.41
CA PRO A 24 1.65 53.33 -2.94
C PRO A 24 3.10 53.06 -2.52
N ALA A 25 3.43 53.06 -1.23
CA ALA A 25 4.80 52.77 -0.81
C ALA A 25 4.91 52.18 0.60
N ARG A 26 4.15 51.12 0.89
CA ARG A 26 4.59 50.18 1.93
C ARG A 26 4.91 48.84 1.27
N PRO A 27 6.18 48.41 1.19
CA PRO A 27 6.49 47.08 0.69
C PRO A 27 5.81 46.09 1.64
N LYS A 28 4.84 45.32 1.10
CA LYS A 28 4.31 44.14 1.78
C LYS A 28 5.53 43.27 2.12
N ARG A 29 5.76 43.02 3.41
CA ARG A 29 6.74 42.02 3.85
C ARG A 29 6.49 40.75 3.03
N PRO A 30 7.52 40.08 2.50
CA PRO A 30 7.33 38.80 1.85
C PRO A 30 6.58 37.91 2.85
N ARG A 31 5.40 37.42 2.48
CA ARG A 31 4.79 36.31 3.23
C ARG A 31 5.84 35.21 3.26
N ASP A 32 6.28 34.83 4.45
CA ASP A 32 7.22 33.73 4.63
C ASP A 32 6.63 32.46 4.01
N LYS A 33 7.09 32.10 2.82
CA LYS A 33 6.74 30.83 2.16
C LYS A 33 7.07 29.63 3.05
N ARG A 34 7.99 29.78 4.01
CA ARG A 34 8.33 28.78 5.03
C ARG A 34 7.19 28.50 6.02
N ALA A 35 6.51 29.53 6.53
CA ALA A 35 5.44 29.35 7.52
C ALA A 35 4.18 28.69 6.93
N GLU A 36 3.90 28.96 5.64
CA GLU A 36 2.83 28.29 4.89
C GLU A 36 3.16 26.81 4.60
N GLY A 37 4.43 26.47 4.37
CA GLY A 37 4.89 25.08 4.25
C GLY A 37 4.73 24.28 5.54
N ASP A 38 5.03 24.88 6.68
CA ASP A 38 5.07 24.23 8.00
C ASP A 38 3.66 23.82 8.52
N ALA A 39 2.67 24.70 8.35
CA ALA A 39 1.29 24.44 8.73
C ALA A 39 0.63 23.36 7.85
N THR A 40 1.03 23.30 6.58
CA THR A 40 0.51 22.32 5.61
C THR A 40 1.17 20.96 5.83
N ALA A 41 2.44 20.90 6.22
CA ALA A 41 3.20 19.67 6.42
C ALA A 41 2.88 18.92 7.73
N THR A 42 2.40 19.62 8.77
CA THR A 42 2.22 19.04 10.11
C THR A 42 1.36 17.75 10.13
N PRO A 43 0.19 17.68 9.47
CA PRO A 43 -0.61 16.46 9.48
C PRO A 43 0.03 15.31 8.69
N LEU A 44 0.76 15.62 7.61
CA LEU A 44 1.52 14.63 6.84
C LEU A 44 2.67 14.07 7.69
N ALA A 45 3.47 14.94 8.32
CA ALA A 45 4.56 14.56 9.20
C ALA A 45 4.08 13.64 10.33
N ARG A 46 2.97 14.01 10.99
CA ARG A 46 2.37 13.21 12.07
C ARG A 46 1.82 11.86 11.58
N GLY A 47 1.18 11.82 10.42
CA GLY A 47 0.69 10.56 9.85
C GLY A 47 1.83 9.61 9.47
N LEU A 48 2.91 10.12 8.86
CA LEU A 48 4.11 9.35 8.56
C LEU A 48 4.83 8.87 9.84
N ALA A 49 4.90 9.72 10.88
CA ALA A 49 5.45 9.33 12.17
C ALA A 49 4.68 8.16 12.82
N ILE A 50 3.34 8.12 12.67
CA ILE A 50 2.53 7.00 13.13
C ILE A 50 2.88 5.71 12.36
N LEU A 51 3.04 5.79 11.03
CA LEU A 51 3.43 4.62 10.23
C LEU A 51 4.84 4.11 10.60
N CYS A 52 5.77 5.02 10.90
CA CYS A 52 7.13 4.66 11.35
C CYS A 52 7.20 4.14 12.79
N ALA A 53 6.16 4.31 13.61
CA ALA A 53 6.15 3.77 14.99
C ALA A 53 6.00 2.24 15.01
N PHE A 54 5.52 1.65 13.91
CA PHE A 54 5.50 0.20 13.74
C PHE A 54 6.90 -0.29 13.37
N GLY A 55 7.47 -1.14 14.21
CA GLY A 55 8.75 -1.81 13.99
C GLY A 55 8.57 -3.30 13.66
N PRO A 56 9.65 -4.01 13.29
CA PRO A 56 9.61 -5.44 12.94
C PRO A 56 9.03 -6.32 14.05
N ASP A 57 9.29 -5.99 15.32
CA ASP A 57 8.77 -6.72 16.49
C ASP A 57 7.44 -6.15 17.03
N LYS A 58 6.96 -5.04 16.46
CA LYS A 58 5.79 -4.29 16.93
C LYS A 58 4.66 -4.36 15.91
N GLY A 59 4.22 -5.58 15.59
CA GLY A 59 3.15 -5.80 14.61
C GLY A 59 1.80 -5.19 15.01
N TRP A 60 1.51 -5.03 16.31
CA TRP A 60 0.24 -4.50 16.80
C TRP A 60 0.44 -3.43 17.87
N LEU A 61 -0.09 -2.23 17.64
CA LEU A 61 0.01 -1.10 18.57
C LEU A 61 -1.36 -0.51 18.90
N GLY A 62 -1.58 -0.22 20.18
CA GLY A 62 -2.74 0.51 20.68
C GLY A 62 -2.53 2.03 20.62
N ASN A 63 -3.63 2.77 20.65
CA ASN A 63 -3.62 4.24 20.58
C ASN A 63 -2.67 4.91 21.60
N ARG A 64 -2.64 4.42 22.84
CA ARG A 64 -1.75 4.94 23.89
C ARG A 64 -0.28 4.67 23.59
N GLU A 65 0.05 3.49 23.08
CA GLU A 65 1.42 3.11 22.70
C GLU A 65 1.91 4.03 21.57
N ILE A 66 1.08 4.23 20.55
CA ILE A 66 1.38 5.13 19.43
C ILE A 66 1.55 6.58 19.89
N ALA A 67 0.69 7.07 20.79
CA ALA A 67 0.81 8.44 21.32
C ALA A 67 2.10 8.65 22.12
N LEU A 68 2.50 7.65 22.92
CA LEU A 68 3.75 7.69 23.67
C LEU A 68 4.97 7.64 22.75
N GLU A 69 4.95 6.76 21.75
CA GLU A 69 6.08 6.53 20.85
C GLU A 69 6.30 7.69 19.87
N THR A 70 5.22 8.31 19.40
CA THR A 70 5.29 9.45 18.45
C THR A 70 5.35 10.82 19.13
N GLY A 71 5.03 10.90 20.43
CA GLY A 71 4.84 12.18 21.14
C GLY A 71 3.63 13.00 20.67
N ILE A 72 2.76 12.42 19.82
CA ILE A 72 1.57 13.09 19.30
C ILE A 72 0.44 13.00 20.34
N PRO A 73 -0.33 14.08 20.59
CA PRO A 73 -1.48 14.04 21.50
C PRO A 73 -2.50 12.95 21.10
N ALA A 74 -2.96 12.15 22.07
CA ALA A 74 -3.88 11.04 21.84
C ALA A 74 -5.16 11.37 21.02
N PRO A 75 -5.80 12.55 21.18
CA PRO A 75 -6.92 12.92 20.30
C PRO A 75 -6.53 13.07 18.83
N THR A 76 -5.32 13.56 18.56
CA THR A 76 -4.76 13.70 17.21
C THR A 76 -4.38 12.34 16.64
N VAL A 77 -3.74 11.48 17.43
CA VAL A 77 -3.44 10.08 17.05
C VAL A 77 -4.72 9.36 16.65
N SER A 78 -5.77 9.43 17.47
CA SER A 78 -7.06 8.79 17.18
C SER A 78 -7.63 9.17 15.81
N ARG A 79 -7.59 10.46 15.46
CA ARG A 79 -8.10 10.95 14.16
C ARG A 79 -7.22 10.52 12.99
N LEU A 80 -5.90 10.54 13.18
CA LEU A 80 -4.94 10.11 12.15
C LEU A 80 -5.03 8.60 11.92
N LEU A 81 -5.21 7.79 12.98
CA LEU A 81 -5.45 6.35 12.87
C LEU A 81 -6.72 6.06 12.07
N GLN A 82 -7.82 6.77 12.36
CA GLN A 82 -9.05 6.66 11.56
C GLN A 82 -8.82 7.03 10.09
N SER A 83 -8.06 8.10 9.83
CA SER A 83 -7.70 8.50 8.47
C SER A 83 -6.85 7.43 7.77
N LEU A 84 -5.83 6.89 8.43
CA LEU A 84 -4.94 5.86 7.88
C LEU A 84 -5.66 4.52 7.65
N VAL A 85 -6.61 4.16 8.52
CA VAL A 85 -7.50 3.00 8.30
C VAL A 85 -8.41 3.24 7.10
N ALA A 86 -9.03 4.42 7.00
CA ALA A 86 -9.88 4.76 5.85
C ALA A 86 -9.09 4.82 4.53
N LEU A 87 -7.83 5.22 4.58
CA LEU A 87 -6.89 5.22 3.46
C LEU A 87 -6.27 3.83 3.19
N GLY A 88 -6.56 2.82 4.02
CA GLY A 88 -6.08 1.44 3.81
C GLY A 88 -4.65 1.17 4.26
N TYR A 89 -3.97 2.11 4.94
CA TYR A 89 -2.60 1.95 5.44
C TYR A 89 -2.49 1.27 6.79
N LEU A 90 -3.60 1.19 7.54
CA LEU A 90 -3.67 0.49 8.81
C LEU A 90 -4.89 -0.43 8.84
N HIS A 91 -4.72 -1.61 9.43
CA HIS A 91 -5.81 -2.46 9.87
C HIS A 91 -6.17 -2.12 11.33
N HIS A 92 -7.46 -2.17 11.67
CA HIS A 92 -7.92 -2.06 13.05
C HIS A 92 -8.61 -3.36 13.45
N ASP A 93 -8.11 -4.02 14.48
CA ASP A 93 -8.77 -5.17 15.09
C ASP A 93 -9.72 -4.69 16.18
N ASP A 94 -11.03 -4.87 15.93
CA ASP A 94 -12.08 -4.47 16.87
C ASP A 94 -12.00 -5.22 18.20
N SER A 95 -11.44 -6.44 18.21
CA SER A 95 -11.37 -7.27 19.41
C SER A 95 -10.28 -6.83 20.37
N SER A 96 -9.06 -6.59 19.87
CA SER A 96 -7.94 -6.11 20.68
C SER A 96 -7.86 -4.58 20.78
N ARG A 97 -8.62 -3.85 19.96
CA ARG A 97 -8.55 -2.37 19.83
C ARG A 97 -7.15 -1.88 19.46
N LYS A 98 -6.39 -2.73 18.75
CA LYS A 98 -5.05 -2.45 18.25
C LYS A 98 -5.07 -2.24 16.74
N TYR A 99 -4.02 -1.58 16.29
CA TYR A 99 -3.77 -1.28 14.89
C TYR A 99 -2.53 -2.02 14.43
N ALA A 100 -2.45 -2.28 13.13
CA ALA A 100 -1.30 -2.91 12.50
C ALA A 100 -1.12 -2.38 11.07
N LEU A 101 0.10 -2.40 10.52
CA LEU A 101 0.36 -1.93 9.16
C LEU A 101 -0.38 -2.78 8.13
N ALA A 102 -1.17 -2.17 7.26
CA ALA A 102 -1.83 -2.89 6.17
C ALA A 102 -0.90 -3.01 4.95
N PRO A 103 -1.17 -3.95 4.01
CA PRO A 103 -0.30 -4.21 2.86
C PRO A 103 0.03 -2.97 2.04
N ALA A 104 -0.90 -2.02 1.98
CA ALA A 104 -0.78 -0.71 1.35
C ALA A 104 0.54 0.01 1.55
N VAL A 105 1.17 -0.16 2.72
CA VAL A 105 2.43 0.50 3.03
C VAL A 105 3.58 0.05 2.12
N LEU A 106 3.50 -1.15 1.53
CA LEU A 106 4.48 -1.62 0.54
C LEU A 106 4.48 -0.78 -0.73
N SER A 107 3.34 -0.19 -1.10
CA SER A 107 3.24 0.70 -2.26
C SER A 107 3.99 2.02 -2.06
N LEU A 108 4.28 2.41 -0.81
CA LEU A 108 4.93 3.69 -0.52
C LEU A 108 6.40 3.72 -0.92
N GLY A 109 7.08 2.58 -0.98
CA GLY A 109 8.49 2.57 -1.41
C GLY A 109 9.19 1.24 -1.52
N TYR A 110 8.50 0.12 -1.67
CA TYR A 110 9.19 -1.14 -1.94
C TYR A 110 9.88 -1.15 -3.33
N ALA A 111 9.47 -0.28 -4.26
CA ALA A 111 10.25 -0.02 -5.48
C ALA A 111 11.74 0.27 -5.18
N ALA A 112 12.02 0.88 -4.03
CA ALA A 112 13.35 1.21 -3.57
C ALA A 112 14.05 0.02 -2.87
N LEU A 113 13.31 -0.90 -2.24
CA LEU A 113 13.84 -2.14 -1.63
C LEU A 113 14.37 -3.16 -2.64
N ALA A 114 13.91 -3.08 -3.90
CA ALA A 114 14.42 -3.89 -5.00
C ALA A 114 15.70 -3.31 -5.64
N ASP A 115 16.29 -2.26 -5.04
CA ASP A 115 17.57 -1.65 -5.43
C ASP A 115 18.71 -2.11 -4.49
N PRO A 116 19.68 -2.90 -5.00
CA PRO A 116 20.88 -3.26 -4.25
C PRO A 116 21.70 -2.05 -3.80
N GLY A 117 21.62 -0.92 -4.52
CA GLY A 117 22.40 0.29 -4.24
C GLY A 117 21.91 1.07 -3.02
N ILE A 118 20.61 1.02 -2.70
CA ILE A 118 20.05 1.71 -1.53
C ILE A 118 20.06 0.81 -0.28
N GLN A 119 20.03 -0.53 -0.44
CA GLN A 119 20.28 -1.44 0.68
C GLN A 119 21.66 -1.24 1.33
N ALA A 120 22.65 -0.76 0.58
CA ALA A 120 23.99 -0.46 1.10
C ALA A 120 24.05 0.82 1.97
N ASP A 121 23.10 1.75 1.77
CA ASP A 121 23.03 3.06 2.45
C ASP A 121 22.00 3.10 3.59
N ALA A 122 21.27 2.01 3.84
CA ALA A 122 20.35 1.92 4.96
C ALA A 122 21.14 1.95 6.29
N PRO A 123 20.74 2.80 7.28
CA PRO A 123 21.36 2.75 8.60
C PRO A 123 21.16 1.35 9.18
N ASP A 124 22.28 0.76 9.62
CA ASP A 124 22.39 -0.60 10.17
C ASP A 124 21.39 -0.79 11.31
N THR A 125 20.18 -1.23 10.95
CA THR A 125 19.10 -1.52 11.89
C THR A 125 19.04 -3.03 12.00
N GLY A 126 20.01 -3.60 12.73
CA GLY A 126 20.01 -4.99 13.15
C GLY A 126 20.20 -5.99 12.02
N ALA A 127 21.44 -6.10 11.52
CA ALA A 127 21.89 -7.30 10.83
C ALA A 127 21.53 -8.57 11.63
N LEU A 128 20.65 -9.40 11.06
CA LEU A 128 20.54 -10.80 11.43
C LEU A 128 21.82 -11.52 10.94
N PRO A 129 22.58 -12.20 11.81
CA PRO A 129 23.75 -12.96 11.38
C PRO A 129 23.33 -14.30 10.76
N GLY A 130 23.97 -14.63 9.62
CA GLY A 130 23.86 -15.91 8.92
C GLY A 130 22.87 -15.84 7.76
N THR A 131 23.24 -16.03 6.50
CA THR A 131 24.16 -17.04 5.96
C THR A 131 24.86 -16.50 4.72
N ARG A 132 26.17 -16.31 4.81
CA ARG A 132 27.07 -16.40 3.67
C ARG A 132 28.11 -17.47 3.97
N ASP A 133 28.21 -18.36 2.98
CA ASP A 133 29.32 -19.23 2.63
C ASP A 133 29.52 -20.57 3.37
N ASP A 134 29.86 -21.53 2.50
CA ASP A 134 30.54 -22.82 2.70
C ASP A 134 29.69 -24.06 3.06
N VAL A 135 29.20 -24.69 1.98
CA VAL A 135 28.77 -26.10 1.99
C VAL A 135 30.01 -26.97 1.82
N ASP A 136 30.49 -27.55 2.92
CA ASP A 136 31.41 -28.68 2.88
C ASP A 136 30.64 -29.98 3.16
N VAL A 137 30.76 -30.90 2.22
CA VAL A 137 30.08 -32.19 2.15
C VAL A 137 30.78 -33.17 3.10
N LEU A 138 30.03 -33.80 4.02
CA LEU A 138 30.34 -35.14 4.51
C LEU A 138 29.11 -35.83 5.11
N ALA A 139 28.68 -36.93 4.48
CA ALA A 139 27.94 -38.02 5.12
C ALA A 139 28.96 -38.92 5.86
N PRO A 140 28.62 -39.80 6.84
CA PRO A 140 27.61 -40.85 6.64
C PRO A 140 26.79 -41.37 7.86
N ASP A 141 25.74 -42.10 7.51
CA ASP A 141 25.19 -43.37 8.05
C ASP A 141 24.77 -43.60 9.52
N SER A 142 23.46 -43.87 9.62
CA SER A 142 22.78 -45.05 10.19
C SER A 142 22.80 -45.32 11.70
N ALA A 143 21.59 -45.43 12.28
CA ALA A 143 21.03 -46.66 12.87
C ALA A 143 19.97 -46.36 13.96
N GLY A 144 18.92 -47.20 14.03
CA GLY A 144 18.39 -47.62 15.34
C GLY A 144 16.99 -47.15 15.76
N ALA A 145 15.97 -47.75 15.16
CA ALA A 145 14.76 -48.36 15.75
C ALA A 145 14.26 -48.02 17.19
N ALA A 146 12.92 -47.86 17.24
CA ALA A 146 11.94 -48.50 18.13
C ALA A 146 11.44 -47.82 19.43
N SER A 147 10.10 -47.59 19.42
CA SER A 147 9.11 -48.01 20.42
C SER A 147 9.18 -47.47 21.86
N ALA A 148 8.13 -46.75 22.30
CA ALA A 148 7.19 -47.29 23.30
C ALA A 148 6.00 -46.34 23.57
N THR A 149 4.84 -46.96 23.55
CA THR A 149 3.52 -46.56 24.06
C THR A 149 3.54 -46.11 25.52
N ARG A 150 2.79 -45.06 25.87
CA ARG A 150 2.00 -45.07 27.11
C ARG A 150 0.75 -44.21 27.03
N ASP A 151 -0.33 -44.93 27.29
CA ASP A 151 -1.72 -44.59 27.45
C ASP A 151 -1.95 -43.76 28.73
N GLN A 152 -2.82 -42.74 28.67
CA GLN A 152 -3.68 -42.39 29.81
C GLN A 152 -4.88 -41.53 29.37
N ARG A 153 -6.03 -42.20 29.33
CA ARG A 153 -7.38 -41.64 29.36
C ARG A 153 -7.68 -41.00 30.73
N VAL A 154 -8.61 -40.04 30.76
CA VAL A 154 -9.95 -40.13 31.42
C VAL A 154 -10.51 -38.75 31.86
N SER A 155 -11.78 -38.56 31.50
CA SER A 155 -12.84 -37.68 32.05
C SER A 155 -12.87 -36.21 31.63
N ALA A 156 -13.73 -35.76 30.70
CA ALA A 156 -15.19 -35.70 30.77
C ALA A 156 -15.75 -35.04 32.05
N ARG A 157 -16.26 -33.82 31.91
CA ARG A 157 -17.53 -33.39 32.53
C ARG A 157 -18.20 -32.28 31.72
N SER A 158 -19.42 -32.58 31.34
CA SER A 158 -20.45 -31.78 30.69
C SER A 158 -21.06 -30.75 31.63
N HIS A 159 -21.39 -29.56 31.13
CA HIS A 159 -22.61 -28.84 31.51
C HIS A 159 -23.24 -28.18 30.28
N ALA A 160 -24.55 -28.35 30.21
CA ALA A 160 -25.41 -28.03 29.09
C ALA A 160 -25.96 -26.58 29.14
N SER A 161 -26.22 -26.08 27.94
CA SER A 161 -27.36 -25.27 27.50
C SER A 161 -27.78 -24.02 28.29
N ALA A 162 -27.63 -22.86 27.64
CA ALA A 162 -28.60 -21.77 27.77
C ALA A 162 -28.75 -21.01 26.43
N SER A 163 -29.99 -21.00 25.96
CA SER A 163 -30.55 -20.28 24.81
C SER A 163 -30.24 -18.78 24.82
N ALA A 164 -29.81 -18.22 23.68
CA ALA A 164 -29.94 -16.79 23.38
C ALA A 164 -30.17 -16.54 21.89
N SER A 165 -31.32 -15.95 21.58
CA SER A 165 -31.77 -15.46 20.27
C SER A 165 -30.80 -14.48 19.58
N PRO A 166 -30.86 -14.36 18.24
CA PRO A 166 -29.87 -13.62 17.44
C PRO A 166 -30.05 -12.11 17.60
N ARG A 167 -29.03 -11.44 18.16
CA ARG A 167 -28.94 -9.97 18.09
C ARG A 167 -28.42 -9.54 16.72
N LYS A 168 -29.24 -8.73 16.06
CA LYS A 168 -28.99 -8.01 14.79
C LYS A 168 -27.58 -7.42 14.73
N THR A 169 -26.69 -8.04 13.95
CA THR A 169 -25.48 -7.39 13.41
C THR A 169 -25.84 -6.75 12.09
N GLY A 170 -26.15 -5.46 12.15
CA GLY A 170 -26.48 -4.65 10.98
C GLY A 170 -26.09 -3.21 11.24
N THR A 171 -24.83 -2.97 11.60
CA THR A 171 -24.28 -1.61 11.54
C THR A 171 -23.85 -1.39 10.10
N ALA A 172 -24.77 -0.83 9.31
CA ALA A 172 -24.44 -0.16 8.07
C ALA A 172 -23.41 0.94 8.38
N MET A 173 -22.18 0.76 7.89
CA MET A 173 -21.15 1.78 7.95
C MET A 173 -21.50 2.87 6.91
N SER A 174 -21.87 4.06 7.39
CA SER A 174 -21.95 5.32 6.64
C SER A 174 -21.85 6.48 7.64
N PRO A 175 -21.30 7.67 7.29
CA PRO A 175 -20.44 8.08 6.19
C PRO A 175 -19.01 8.47 6.64
N SER A 176 -18.14 8.77 5.67
CA SER A 176 -16.73 9.16 5.77
C SER A 176 -16.32 9.97 7.01
N SER A 177 -15.41 9.40 7.82
CA SER A 177 -14.58 10.21 8.71
C SER A 177 -13.78 11.21 7.86
N PRO A 178 -13.56 12.47 8.31
CA PRO A 178 -12.82 13.45 7.53
C PRO A 178 -11.37 12.97 7.37
N VAL A 179 -11.07 12.37 6.22
CA VAL A 179 -9.71 12.03 5.82
C VAL A 179 -8.92 13.32 5.80
N THR A 180 -7.78 13.33 6.48
CA THR A 180 -6.91 14.51 6.48
C THR A 180 -6.32 14.69 5.08
N LEU A 181 -6.88 15.63 4.31
CA LEU A 181 -6.57 15.83 2.89
C LEU A 181 -5.06 15.95 2.59
N THR A 182 -4.30 16.60 3.48
CA THR A 182 -2.84 16.72 3.30
C THR A 182 -2.11 15.39 3.46
N LEU A 183 -2.55 14.55 4.41
CA LEU A 183 -1.96 13.22 4.62
C LEU A 183 -2.20 12.34 3.39
N ASP A 184 -3.44 12.28 2.92
CA ASP A 184 -3.81 11.54 1.71
C ASP A 184 -2.98 11.99 0.49
N ARG A 185 -2.91 13.29 0.23
CA ARG A 185 -2.12 13.84 -0.89
C ARG A 185 -0.62 13.59 -0.75
N GLY A 186 -0.06 13.64 0.46
CA GLY A 186 1.35 13.32 0.68
C GLY A 186 1.65 11.84 0.43
N LEU A 187 0.76 10.93 0.85
CA LEU A 187 0.87 9.50 0.56
C LEU A 187 0.69 9.23 -0.95
N GLN A 188 -0.20 9.95 -1.64
CA GLN A 188 -0.33 9.92 -3.11
C GLN A 188 0.99 10.29 -3.81
N VAL A 189 1.70 11.31 -3.33
CA VAL A 189 3.00 11.71 -3.89
C VAL A 189 4.03 10.59 -3.74
N LEU A 190 4.06 9.89 -2.59
CA LEU A 190 4.95 8.74 -2.39
C LEU A 190 4.59 7.57 -3.32
N ARG A 191 3.30 7.25 -3.47
CA ARG A 191 2.84 6.20 -4.40
C ARG A 191 3.12 6.50 -5.88
N ALA A 192 3.28 7.77 -6.26
CA ALA A 192 3.56 8.15 -7.64
C ALA A 192 4.96 7.70 -8.13
N PHE A 193 5.86 7.33 -7.21
CA PHE A 193 7.13 6.69 -7.50
C PHE A 193 6.93 5.19 -7.74
N HIS A 194 6.62 4.82 -8.98
CA HIS A 194 6.45 3.42 -9.39
C HIS A 194 7.77 2.63 -9.43
N ALA A 195 7.66 1.30 -9.58
CA ALA A 195 8.76 0.33 -9.72
C ALA A 195 9.71 0.56 -10.91
N ASP A 196 9.45 1.55 -11.78
CA ASP A 196 10.34 1.95 -12.87
C ASP A 196 11.56 2.77 -12.40
N ARG A 197 11.71 2.98 -11.08
CA ARG A 197 12.94 3.50 -10.42
C ARG A 197 13.44 4.85 -10.96
N ALA A 198 12.60 5.58 -11.68
CA ALA A 198 12.98 6.83 -12.32
C ALA A 198 12.78 7.99 -11.34
N PRO A 199 13.81 8.83 -11.11
CA PRO A 199 13.63 10.08 -10.41
C PRO A 199 12.58 10.95 -11.11
N LEU A 200 11.74 11.64 -10.34
CA LEU A 200 10.61 12.42 -10.86
C LEU A 200 10.74 13.90 -10.54
N THR A 201 10.36 14.76 -11.47
CA THR A 201 10.21 16.20 -11.26
C THR A 201 8.87 16.52 -10.60
N ASN A 202 8.75 17.71 -10.01
CA ASN A 202 7.46 18.23 -9.54
C ASN A 202 6.38 18.28 -10.64
N GLY A 203 6.78 18.44 -11.90
CA GLY A 203 5.84 18.44 -13.02
C GLY A 203 5.26 17.06 -13.28
N GLU A 204 6.11 16.04 -13.30
CA GLU A 204 5.67 14.65 -13.47
C GLU A 204 4.83 14.18 -12.29
N LEU A 205 5.22 14.54 -11.06
CA LEU A 205 4.44 14.24 -9.87
C LEU A 205 3.05 14.89 -9.91
N ALA A 206 2.96 16.17 -10.30
CA ALA A 206 1.68 16.85 -10.47
C ALA A 206 0.79 16.15 -11.53
N SER A 207 1.37 15.79 -12.68
CA SER A 207 0.63 15.07 -13.73
C SER A 207 0.16 13.69 -13.28
N ARG A 208 0.99 12.92 -12.56
CA ARG A 208 0.65 11.57 -12.08
C ARG A 208 -0.40 11.57 -10.98
N THR A 209 -0.34 12.55 -10.08
CA THR A 209 -1.24 12.64 -8.92
C THR A 209 -2.51 13.45 -9.20
N GLY A 210 -2.56 14.17 -10.32
CA GLY A 210 -3.64 15.13 -10.60
C GLY A 210 -3.61 16.37 -9.69
N LEU A 211 -2.54 16.55 -8.90
CA LEU A 211 -2.43 17.68 -7.97
C LEU A 211 -1.97 18.95 -8.70
N PRO A 212 -2.42 20.15 -8.24
CA PRO A 212 -1.85 21.40 -8.69
C PRO A 212 -0.33 21.43 -8.44
N ARG A 213 0.44 21.98 -9.39
CA ARG A 213 1.91 22.02 -9.31
C ARG A 213 2.44 22.68 -8.02
N SER A 214 1.73 23.68 -7.50
CA SER A 214 2.05 24.33 -6.23
C SER A 214 1.87 23.40 -5.03
N ALA A 215 0.80 22.60 -5.01
CA ALA A 215 0.56 21.59 -3.97
C ALA A 215 1.60 20.47 -4.03
N ALA A 216 1.90 19.96 -5.23
CA ALA A 216 2.95 18.96 -5.44
C ALA A 216 4.30 19.48 -4.93
N SER A 217 4.69 20.72 -5.27
CA SER A 217 5.95 21.32 -4.82
C SER A 217 6.02 21.53 -3.31
N GLY A 218 4.90 21.87 -2.66
CA GLY A 218 4.84 22.01 -1.20
C GLY A 218 5.01 20.67 -0.49
N LEU A 219 4.31 19.63 -0.97
CA LEU A 219 4.38 18.27 -0.45
C LEU A 219 5.77 17.66 -0.66
N THR A 220 6.40 17.84 -1.83
CA THR A 220 7.76 17.33 -2.06
C THR A 220 8.80 18.01 -1.17
N SER A 221 8.65 19.31 -0.92
CA SER A 221 9.54 20.02 0.01
C SER A 221 9.40 19.47 1.43
N ALA A 222 8.16 19.31 1.92
CA ALA A 222 7.90 18.71 3.22
C ALA A 222 8.42 17.26 3.32
N LEU A 223 8.24 16.44 2.29
CA LEU A 223 8.72 15.05 2.27
C LEU A 223 10.25 14.97 2.23
N VAL A 224 10.94 15.94 1.62
CA VAL A 224 12.41 16.06 1.69
C VAL A 224 12.84 16.43 3.11
N ASP A 225 12.18 17.40 3.74
CA ASP A 225 12.49 17.81 5.13
C ASP A 225 12.24 16.66 6.14
N LEU A 226 11.35 15.72 5.79
CA LEU A 226 11.06 14.52 6.59
C LEU A 226 11.95 13.32 6.24
N ASP A 227 12.87 13.41 5.26
CA ASP A 227 13.71 12.33 4.71
C ASP A 227 12.96 11.18 3.99
N PHE A 228 11.72 11.44 3.58
CA PHE A 228 10.93 10.51 2.75
C PHE A 228 11.23 10.65 1.26
N LEU A 229 11.77 11.79 0.84
CA LEU A 229 12.31 12.02 -0.51
C LEU A 229 13.72 12.60 -0.41
N ARG A 230 14.55 12.34 -1.43
CA ARG A 230 15.80 13.07 -1.65
C ARG A 230 15.76 13.79 -2.99
N ARG A 231 16.56 14.84 -3.12
CA ARG A 231 16.84 15.50 -4.40
C ARG A 231 18.04 14.82 -5.04
N VAL A 232 17.94 14.51 -6.32
CA VAL A 232 19.08 14.00 -7.10
C VAL A 232 20.11 15.12 -7.26
N ALA A 233 21.38 14.82 -7.02
CA ALA A 233 22.44 15.81 -7.05
C ALA A 233 22.57 16.46 -8.45
N GLY A 234 22.54 17.80 -8.49
CA GLY A 234 22.64 18.55 -9.75
C GLY A 234 21.37 18.52 -10.62
N ASP A 235 20.25 17.99 -10.11
CA ASP A 235 19.02 17.77 -10.86
C ASP A 235 17.79 18.33 -10.12
N ALA A 236 16.74 18.68 -10.85
CA ALA A 236 15.45 19.07 -10.31
C ALA A 236 14.54 17.86 -9.95
N ARG A 237 15.02 16.65 -10.19
CA ARG A 237 14.32 15.39 -9.88
C ARG A 237 14.48 14.96 -8.42
N PHE A 238 13.48 14.23 -7.96
CA PHE A 238 13.39 13.62 -6.64
C PHE A 238 13.40 12.11 -6.75
N GLU A 239 13.85 11.45 -5.69
CA GLU A 239 13.84 10.00 -5.51
C GLU A 239 13.33 9.66 -4.11
N LEU A 240 12.94 8.40 -3.88
CA LEU A 240 12.49 7.93 -2.56
C LEU A 240 13.66 7.95 -1.57
N GLY A 241 13.41 8.48 -0.38
CA GLY A 241 14.37 8.51 0.72
C GLY A 241 14.37 7.20 1.55
N PRO A 242 15.41 6.99 2.38
CA PRO A 242 15.59 5.76 3.15
C PRO A 242 14.48 5.51 4.21
N LYS A 243 13.81 6.53 4.73
CA LYS A 243 12.75 6.32 5.75
C LYS A 243 11.54 5.55 5.22
N VAL A 244 11.29 5.61 3.91
CA VAL A 244 10.19 4.89 3.27
C VAL A 244 10.39 3.36 3.39
N PHE A 245 11.65 2.91 3.40
CA PHE A 245 12.03 1.50 3.51
C PHE A 245 11.63 0.90 4.84
N GLY A 246 11.79 1.66 5.93
CA GLY A 246 11.51 1.19 7.29
C GLY A 246 10.07 0.72 7.45
N ILE A 247 9.11 1.43 6.83
CA ILE A 247 7.68 1.09 6.92
C ILE A 247 7.39 -0.22 6.17
N GLY A 248 7.95 -0.37 4.95
CA GLY A 248 7.79 -1.60 4.16
C GLY A 248 8.43 -2.82 4.83
N GLN A 249 9.62 -2.65 5.41
CA GLN A 249 10.31 -3.70 6.14
C GLN A 249 9.56 -4.10 7.41
N ALA A 250 9.03 -3.15 8.18
CA ALA A 250 8.22 -3.45 9.36
C ALA A 250 6.99 -4.30 9.00
N TYR A 251 6.31 -4.00 7.89
CA TYR A 251 5.20 -4.83 7.41
C TYR A 251 5.66 -6.25 7.03
N LEU A 252 6.76 -6.39 6.27
CA LEU A 252 7.23 -7.71 5.85
C LEU A 252 7.75 -8.56 7.01
N ALA A 253 8.44 -7.97 7.98
CA ALA A 253 8.89 -8.66 9.17
C ALA A 253 7.70 -9.13 10.03
N ALA A 254 6.64 -8.33 10.11
CA ALA A 254 5.43 -8.70 10.82
C ALA A 254 4.50 -9.65 10.04
N ASN A 255 4.66 -9.79 8.72
CA ASN A 255 3.78 -10.61 7.87
C ASN A 255 4.42 -11.96 7.49
N PRO A 256 4.00 -13.08 8.11
CA PRO A 256 4.51 -14.42 7.82
C PRO A 256 4.15 -14.96 6.43
N VAL A 257 3.21 -14.36 5.68
CA VAL A 257 2.77 -14.88 4.38
C VAL A 257 3.91 -14.89 3.38
N THR A 258 4.65 -13.78 3.28
CA THR A 258 5.71 -13.62 2.28
C THR A 258 6.83 -14.65 2.44
N PRO A 259 7.49 -14.81 3.62
CA PRO A 259 8.57 -15.79 3.77
C PRO A 259 8.11 -17.24 3.59
N LEU A 260 6.85 -17.58 3.91
CA LEU A 260 6.30 -18.92 3.71
C LEU A 260 5.94 -19.20 2.25
N ALA A 261 5.35 -18.22 1.55
CA ALA A 261 4.93 -18.38 0.16
C ALA A 261 6.10 -18.38 -0.83
N GLN A 262 7.17 -17.64 -0.53
CA GLN A 262 8.27 -17.41 -1.47
C GLN A 262 9.00 -18.67 -1.95
N PRO A 263 9.40 -19.63 -1.08
CA PRO A 263 10.06 -20.86 -1.52
C PRO A 263 9.15 -21.70 -2.44
N PHE A 264 7.90 -21.88 -2.02
CA PHE A 264 6.89 -22.60 -2.80
C PHE A 264 6.65 -21.95 -4.17
N MET A 265 6.54 -20.62 -4.21
CA MET A 265 6.35 -19.87 -5.45
C MET A 265 7.58 -19.94 -6.36
N GLN A 266 8.80 -20.04 -5.80
CA GLN A 266 10.03 -20.22 -6.58
C GLN A 266 10.01 -21.58 -7.29
N GLU A 267 9.70 -22.66 -6.58
CA GLU A 267 9.57 -24.00 -7.18
C GLU A 267 8.52 -24.03 -8.30
N LEU A 268 7.39 -23.34 -8.10
CA LEU A 268 6.37 -23.22 -9.13
C LEU A 268 6.87 -22.42 -10.36
N ALA A 269 7.57 -21.31 -10.12
CA ALA A 269 8.10 -20.45 -11.16
C ALA A 269 9.14 -21.18 -12.03
N ASP A 270 10.03 -21.94 -11.39
CA ASP A 270 11.06 -22.73 -12.09
C ASP A 270 10.44 -23.88 -12.90
N ARG A 271 9.44 -24.57 -12.32
CA ARG A 271 8.74 -25.67 -12.99
C ARG A 271 7.93 -25.22 -14.20
N LEU A 272 7.34 -24.03 -14.15
CA LEU A 272 6.50 -23.49 -15.23
C LEU A 272 7.26 -22.61 -16.22
N ASP A 273 8.53 -22.32 -15.94
CA ASP A 273 9.36 -21.33 -16.63
C ASP A 273 8.58 -20.03 -16.84
N ALA A 274 8.06 -19.49 -15.73
CA ALA A 274 7.16 -18.33 -15.74
C ALA A 274 7.36 -17.50 -14.47
N SER A 275 6.84 -16.27 -14.48
CA SER A 275 6.74 -15.43 -13.29
C SER A 275 5.48 -15.77 -12.51
N VAL A 276 5.61 -15.97 -11.20
CA VAL A 276 4.53 -16.27 -10.26
C VAL A 276 4.42 -15.14 -9.25
N GLY A 277 3.20 -14.63 -9.05
CA GLY A 277 2.96 -13.53 -8.14
C GLY A 277 1.75 -13.75 -7.24
N LEU A 278 1.83 -13.26 -6.02
CA LEU A 278 0.74 -13.25 -5.05
C LEU A 278 0.43 -11.79 -4.73
N ALA A 279 -0.84 -11.40 -4.88
CA ALA A 279 -1.26 -10.03 -4.66
C ALA A 279 -2.52 -9.90 -3.81
N VAL A 280 -2.62 -8.72 -3.19
CA VAL A 280 -3.79 -8.23 -2.45
C VAL A 280 -4.36 -7.00 -3.14
N SER A 281 -5.62 -6.69 -2.90
CA SER A 281 -6.23 -5.45 -3.40
C SER A 281 -5.68 -4.24 -2.66
N GLU A 282 -5.35 -3.20 -3.41
CA GLU A 282 -4.96 -1.88 -2.93
C GLU A 282 -5.79 -0.84 -3.68
N HIS A 283 -6.85 -0.31 -3.06
CA HIS A 283 -7.81 0.58 -3.73
C HIS A 283 -8.34 0.01 -5.06
N LEU A 284 -7.94 0.57 -6.21
CA LEU A 284 -8.34 0.15 -7.57
C LEU A 284 -7.26 -0.68 -8.28
N ASP A 285 -6.19 -1.01 -7.57
CA ASP A 285 -5.02 -1.74 -8.05
C ASP A 285 -4.84 -3.05 -7.27
N MET A 286 -3.92 -3.88 -7.76
CA MET A 286 -3.42 -5.07 -7.09
C MET A 286 -1.97 -4.86 -6.70
N LEU A 287 -1.65 -5.11 -5.43
CA LEU A 287 -0.32 -4.97 -4.86
C LEU A 287 0.31 -6.35 -4.69
N TYR A 288 1.45 -6.57 -5.34
CA TYR A 288 2.22 -7.81 -5.17
C TYR A 288 2.86 -7.87 -3.77
N VAL A 289 2.52 -8.87 -2.97
CA VAL A 289 3.10 -9.13 -1.65
C VAL A 289 4.18 -10.22 -1.68
N ALA A 290 4.15 -11.06 -2.72
CA ALA A 290 5.22 -11.98 -3.07
C ALA A 290 5.31 -12.08 -4.61
N HIS A 291 6.53 -12.23 -5.13
CA HIS A 291 6.80 -12.41 -6.56
C HIS A 291 8.07 -13.23 -6.76
N ARG A 292 8.05 -14.16 -7.71
CA ARG A 292 9.18 -15.01 -8.14
C ARG A 292 9.17 -15.19 -9.65
N SER A 293 10.34 -15.36 -10.23
CA SER A 293 10.52 -15.58 -11.66
C SER A 293 11.40 -16.79 -11.89
N GLY A 294 11.03 -17.62 -12.87
CA GLY A 294 11.86 -18.72 -13.33
C GLY A 294 13.17 -18.22 -13.94
N ALA A 295 14.22 -19.05 -13.87
CA ALA A 295 15.57 -18.68 -14.27
C ALA A 295 15.74 -18.20 -15.73
N ARG A 296 14.81 -18.55 -16.64
CA ARG A 296 14.91 -18.24 -18.08
C ARG A 296 14.02 -17.08 -18.50
N ILE A 297 13.30 -16.47 -17.55
CA ILE A 297 12.37 -15.37 -17.81
C ILE A 297 13.09 -14.03 -17.76
N ALA A 298 13.37 -13.47 -18.94
CA ALA A 298 13.88 -12.11 -19.10
C ALA A 298 12.73 -11.09 -19.11
N THR A 299 11.87 -11.08 -18.09
CA THR A 299 10.86 -10.01 -17.93
C THR A 299 11.32 -9.02 -16.86
N PRO A 300 11.79 -7.82 -17.24
CA PRO A 300 12.07 -6.78 -16.27
C PRO A 300 10.75 -6.17 -15.77
N ARG A 301 10.68 -5.89 -14.45
CA ARG A 301 9.91 -4.81 -13.76
C ARG A 301 8.83 -5.19 -12.74
N MET A 302 8.44 -6.45 -12.57
CA MET A 302 7.51 -6.83 -11.50
C MET A 302 8.24 -7.42 -10.28
N GLY A 303 7.95 -6.87 -9.11
CA GLY A 303 8.46 -7.34 -7.83
C GLY A 303 7.42 -7.17 -6.74
N VAL A 304 7.76 -7.55 -5.51
CA VAL A 304 6.94 -7.17 -4.34
C VAL A 304 6.77 -5.64 -4.33
N GLY A 305 5.64 -5.16 -3.85
CA GLY A 305 5.27 -3.74 -3.85
C GLY A 305 4.86 -3.13 -5.19
N SER A 306 5.04 -3.83 -6.31
CA SER A 306 4.51 -3.38 -7.60
C SER A 306 2.98 -3.32 -7.56
N LEU A 307 2.42 -2.24 -8.09
CA LEU A 307 0.98 -2.07 -8.31
C LEU A 307 0.63 -2.35 -9.77
N VAL A 308 -0.46 -3.08 -10.00
CA VAL A 308 -1.02 -3.31 -11.34
C VAL A 308 -2.53 -3.05 -11.35
N PRO A 309 -3.11 -2.53 -12.46
CA PRO A 309 -4.52 -2.16 -12.48
C PRO A 309 -5.45 -3.37 -12.32
N MET A 310 -6.46 -3.23 -11.45
CA MET A 310 -7.38 -4.33 -11.17
C MET A 310 -8.30 -4.66 -12.36
N GLY A 311 -8.69 -3.64 -13.14
CA GLY A 311 -9.65 -3.78 -14.25
C GLY A 311 -9.08 -4.40 -15.54
N THR A 312 -7.76 -4.39 -15.74
CA THR A 312 -7.11 -4.81 -17.00
C THR A 312 -6.19 -6.01 -16.84
N THR A 313 -5.88 -6.44 -15.61
CA THR A 313 -4.99 -7.58 -15.37
C THR A 313 -5.74 -8.85 -14.97
N ALA A 314 -5.20 -10.02 -15.34
CA ALA A 314 -5.76 -11.31 -14.92
C ALA A 314 -5.86 -11.42 -13.39
N ILE A 315 -4.82 -11.00 -12.67
CA ILE A 315 -4.76 -11.05 -11.20
C ILE A 315 -5.83 -10.18 -10.53
N GLY A 316 -6.10 -9.00 -11.08
CA GLY A 316 -7.16 -8.11 -10.61
C GLY A 316 -8.55 -8.67 -10.87
N ARG A 317 -8.80 -9.15 -12.09
CA ARG A 317 -10.09 -9.75 -12.46
C ARG A 317 -10.37 -11.03 -11.67
N ALA A 318 -9.35 -11.86 -11.43
CA ALA A 318 -9.46 -13.04 -10.57
C ALA A 318 -9.82 -12.66 -9.13
N TRP A 319 -9.16 -11.65 -8.57
CA TRP A 319 -9.47 -11.14 -7.22
C TRP A 319 -10.90 -10.62 -7.14
N LEU A 320 -11.31 -9.77 -8.10
CA LEU A 320 -12.68 -9.26 -8.20
C LEU A 320 -13.68 -10.41 -8.20
N CYS A 321 -13.47 -11.46 -8.99
CA CYS A 321 -14.38 -12.59 -9.05
C CYS A 321 -14.51 -13.33 -7.72
N GLY A 322 -13.45 -13.36 -6.91
CA GLY A 322 -13.43 -13.96 -5.57
C GLY A 322 -14.16 -13.14 -4.49
N MET A 323 -14.51 -11.88 -4.78
CA MET A 323 -15.22 -10.99 -3.85
C MET A 323 -16.71 -11.37 -3.70
N PRO A 324 -17.32 -11.10 -2.53
CA PRO A 324 -18.78 -11.13 -2.36
C PRO A 324 -19.48 -10.16 -3.32
N ASP A 325 -20.61 -10.58 -3.90
CA ASP A 325 -21.37 -9.83 -4.92
C ASP A 325 -21.58 -8.34 -4.60
N PRO A 326 -22.05 -7.95 -3.38
CA PRO A 326 -22.31 -6.55 -3.08
C PRO A 326 -21.04 -5.69 -3.07
N LEU A 327 -19.92 -6.24 -2.59
CA LEU A 327 -18.64 -5.55 -2.55
C LEU A 327 -18.02 -5.49 -3.95
N ARG A 328 -18.13 -6.58 -4.72
CA ARG A 328 -17.67 -6.66 -6.11
C ARG A 328 -18.33 -5.60 -6.98
N ARG A 329 -19.66 -5.46 -6.91
CA ARG A 329 -20.40 -4.45 -7.70
C ARG A 329 -19.96 -3.02 -7.39
N ARG A 330 -19.73 -2.71 -6.11
CA ARG A 330 -19.21 -1.40 -5.70
C ARG A 330 -17.80 -1.15 -6.24
N GLN A 331 -16.93 -2.15 -6.13
CA GLN A 331 -15.57 -2.07 -6.63
C GLN A 331 -15.52 -1.88 -8.16
N VAL A 332 -16.32 -2.65 -8.90
CA VAL A 332 -16.43 -2.53 -10.37
C VAL A 332 -16.98 -1.15 -10.75
N ALA A 333 -17.97 -0.63 -10.04
CA ALA A 333 -18.49 0.72 -10.30
C ALA A 333 -17.40 1.80 -10.15
N GLN A 334 -16.60 1.74 -9.07
CA GLN A 334 -15.49 2.66 -8.86
C GLN A 334 -14.41 2.55 -9.95
N LEU A 335 -14.10 1.32 -10.39
CA LEU A 335 -13.17 1.09 -11.51
C LEU A 335 -13.69 1.73 -12.80
N THR A 336 -14.98 1.52 -13.13
CA THR A 336 -15.57 2.09 -14.34
C THR A 336 -15.66 3.61 -14.29
N GLU A 337 -15.94 4.19 -13.12
CA GLU A 337 -15.94 5.65 -12.92
C GLU A 337 -14.54 6.23 -13.16
N ALA A 338 -13.51 5.61 -12.56
CA ALA A 338 -12.12 6.05 -12.73
C ALA A 338 -11.59 5.87 -14.17
N ALA A 339 -12.11 4.89 -14.90
CA ALA A 339 -11.69 4.58 -16.27
C ALA A 339 -12.18 5.59 -17.32
N GLY A 340 -13.20 6.39 -17.00
CA GLY A 340 -13.77 7.39 -17.91
C GLY A 340 -14.14 6.80 -19.28
N PRO A 341 -13.54 7.26 -20.39
CA PRO A 341 -13.86 6.76 -21.74
C PRO A 341 -13.68 5.24 -21.93
N GLN A 342 -12.84 4.58 -21.12
CA GLN A 342 -12.56 3.15 -21.23
C GLN A 342 -13.51 2.29 -20.38
N ALA A 343 -14.48 2.90 -19.69
CA ALA A 343 -15.38 2.21 -18.74
C ALA A 343 -16.06 0.97 -19.34
N ASN A 344 -16.62 1.09 -20.55
CA ASN A 344 -17.33 -0.02 -21.20
C ASN A 344 -16.38 -1.18 -21.55
N ALA A 345 -15.16 -0.87 -22.01
CA ALA A 345 -14.16 -1.89 -22.34
C ALA A 345 -13.70 -2.64 -21.08
N ILE A 346 -13.45 -1.90 -19.98
CA ILE A 346 -13.08 -2.51 -18.70
C ILE A 346 -14.20 -3.37 -18.13
N ALA A 347 -15.45 -2.88 -18.14
CA ALA A 347 -16.60 -3.66 -17.66
C ALA A 347 -16.78 -4.95 -18.47
N ALA A 348 -16.69 -4.88 -19.80
CA ALA A 348 -16.77 -6.05 -20.67
C ALA A 348 -15.64 -7.06 -20.41
N GLY A 349 -14.40 -6.58 -20.25
CA GLY A 349 -13.24 -7.43 -19.94
C GLY A 349 -13.34 -8.11 -18.58
N ILE A 350 -13.89 -7.42 -17.58
CA ILE A 350 -14.16 -8.00 -16.25
C ILE A 350 -15.21 -9.13 -16.36
N GLU A 351 -16.32 -8.89 -17.03
CA GLU A 351 -17.38 -9.90 -17.19
C GLU A 351 -16.92 -11.11 -18.01
N ALA A 352 -16.13 -10.89 -19.06
CA ALA A 352 -15.50 -11.96 -19.84
C ALA A 352 -14.58 -12.81 -18.94
N ALA A 353 -13.71 -12.19 -18.16
CA ALA A 353 -12.83 -12.92 -17.25
C ALA A 353 -13.59 -13.68 -16.14
N PHE A 354 -14.76 -13.18 -15.71
CA PHE A 354 -15.63 -13.93 -14.80
C PHE A 354 -16.25 -15.16 -15.48
N ALA A 355 -16.62 -15.05 -16.75
CA ALA A 355 -17.08 -16.21 -17.52
C ALA A 355 -15.96 -17.24 -17.68
N ASP A 356 -14.73 -16.80 -17.99
CA ASP A 356 -13.56 -17.67 -18.10
C ASP A 356 -13.24 -18.37 -16.79
N LEU A 357 -13.27 -17.65 -15.67
CA LEU A 357 -13.03 -18.26 -14.36
C LEU A 357 -14.10 -19.31 -14.03
N ARG A 358 -15.37 -19.06 -14.37
CA ARG A 358 -16.45 -20.04 -14.15
C ARG A 358 -16.30 -21.29 -15.03
N ALA A 359 -15.87 -21.11 -16.29
CA ALA A 359 -15.75 -22.21 -17.24
C ALA A 359 -14.46 -23.03 -17.02
N THR A 360 -13.34 -22.35 -16.79
CA THR A 360 -12.00 -22.93 -16.82
C THR A 360 -11.33 -22.94 -15.46
N GLY A 361 -11.85 -22.24 -14.45
CA GLY A 361 -11.24 -22.09 -13.12
C GLY A 361 -10.05 -21.13 -13.06
N VAL A 362 -9.72 -20.44 -14.15
CA VAL A 362 -8.68 -19.38 -14.21
C VAL A 362 -9.17 -18.18 -15.04
N CYS A 363 -8.69 -16.98 -14.72
CA CYS A 363 -8.80 -15.82 -15.59
C CYS A 363 -7.55 -15.76 -16.47
N LEU A 364 -7.71 -15.63 -17.79
CA LEU A 364 -6.61 -15.42 -18.73
C LEU A 364 -6.64 -13.97 -19.24
N SER A 365 -5.47 -13.36 -19.37
CA SER A 365 -5.28 -12.07 -20.02
C SER A 365 -4.12 -12.18 -21.00
N LEU A 366 -4.36 -11.78 -22.26
CA LEU A 366 -3.41 -11.86 -23.37
C LEU A 366 -3.21 -10.46 -23.94
N GLY A 367 -1.97 -9.97 -23.94
CA GLY A 367 -1.62 -8.78 -24.70
C GLY A 367 -2.20 -7.45 -24.22
N GLU A 368 -3.11 -7.43 -23.24
CA GLU A 368 -3.81 -6.21 -22.79
C GLU A 368 -2.87 -5.19 -22.14
N ASN A 369 -1.85 -5.68 -21.43
CA ASN A 369 -0.88 -4.82 -20.72
C ASN A 369 0.46 -4.70 -21.46
N GLN A 370 0.87 -5.75 -22.17
CA GLN A 370 2.12 -5.79 -22.93
C GLN A 370 1.94 -6.77 -24.09
N ARG A 371 2.39 -6.40 -25.30
CA ARG A 371 2.37 -7.31 -26.46
C ARG A 371 3.18 -8.57 -26.17
N ASP A 372 2.70 -9.71 -26.65
CA ASP A 372 3.31 -11.03 -26.44
C ASP A 372 3.38 -11.49 -24.96
N ALA A 373 2.82 -10.72 -24.03
CA ALA A 373 2.67 -11.14 -22.65
C ALA A 373 1.34 -11.86 -22.42
N TRP A 374 1.38 -12.93 -21.64
CA TRP A 374 0.20 -13.60 -21.13
C TRP A 374 0.26 -13.68 -19.61
N SER A 375 -0.90 -13.65 -18.97
CA SER A 375 -1.02 -13.90 -17.54
C SER A 375 -2.29 -14.69 -17.25
N MET A 376 -2.19 -15.66 -16.36
CA MET A 376 -3.30 -16.36 -15.77
C MET A 376 -3.34 -16.10 -14.29
N ALA A 377 -4.55 -16.03 -13.73
CA ALA A 377 -4.70 -15.89 -12.30
C ALA A 377 -5.98 -16.55 -11.79
N LEU A 378 -6.01 -16.78 -10.48
CA LEU A 378 -7.17 -17.27 -9.76
C LEU A 378 -7.21 -16.66 -8.35
N PRO A 379 -8.41 -16.53 -7.75
CA PRO A 379 -8.53 -16.10 -6.37
C PRO A 379 -8.08 -17.20 -5.41
N VAL A 380 -7.38 -16.81 -4.35
CA VAL A 380 -6.93 -17.69 -3.26
C VAL A 380 -7.33 -17.08 -1.93
N ARG A 381 -7.75 -17.92 -0.98
CA ARG A 381 -8.02 -17.49 0.40
C ARG A 381 -6.98 -18.08 1.32
N VAL A 382 -6.25 -17.22 2.03
CA VAL A 382 -5.15 -17.63 2.91
C VAL A 382 -5.45 -17.31 4.36
N GLY A 383 -4.87 -18.10 5.25
CA GLY A 383 -4.90 -17.88 6.68
C GLY A 383 -6.22 -18.13 7.38
N VAL A 384 -6.16 -17.97 8.70
CA VAL A 384 -7.30 -18.16 9.62
C VAL A 384 -8.46 -17.22 9.29
N SER A 385 -8.16 -16.00 8.87
CA SER A 385 -9.13 -14.99 8.43
C SER A 385 -9.72 -15.23 7.03
N LYS A 386 -9.21 -16.22 6.29
CA LYS A 386 -9.56 -16.48 4.88
C LYS A 386 -9.45 -15.23 4.00
N THR A 387 -8.38 -14.46 4.22
CA THR A 387 -8.08 -13.23 3.49
C THR A 387 -8.02 -13.51 2.00
N LEU A 388 -8.78 -12.77 1.21
CA LEU A 388 -8.84 -12.92 -0.24
C LEU A 388 -7.61 -12.29 -0.89
N MET A 389 -6.84 -13.12 -1.59
CA MET A 389 -5.70 -12.78 -2.42
C MET A 389 -5.91 -13.32 -3.84
N ALA A 390 -4.99 -13.04 -4.74
CA ALA A 390 -4.94 -13.69 -6.05
C ALA A 390 -3.53 -14.18 -6.36
N LEU A 391 -3.45 -15.42 -6.87
CA LEU A 391 -2.23 -16.03 -7.36
C LEU A 391 -2.22 -15.91 -8.89
N SER A 392 -1.12 -15.41 -9.45
CA SER A 392 -0.92 -15.30 -10.89
C SER A 392 0.31 -16.06 -11.36
N CYS A 393 0.29 -16.40 -12.64
CA CYS A 393 1.41 -16.93 -13.40
C CYS A 393 1.41 -16.26 -14.78
N GLY A 394 2.57 -15.82 -15.27
CA GLY A 394 2.67 -15.15 -16.56
C GLY A 394 4.07 -15.15 -17.14
N ALA A 395 4.15 -15.05 -18.46
CA ALA A 395 5.40 -14.97 -19.20
C ALA A 395 5.22 -14.12 -20.46
N VAL A 396 6.34 -13.83 -21.12
CA VAL A 396 6.36 -13.24 -22.46
C VAL A 396 6.79 -14.33 -23.42
N GLU A 397 5.95 -14.60 -24.41
CA GLU A 397 6.16 -15.63 -25.42
C GLU A 397 5.69 -15.08 -26.78
N PRO A 398 6.51 -15.16 -27.84
CA PRO A 398 6.10 -14.67 -29.16
C PRO A 398 4.83 -15.37 -29.62
N GLN A 399 3.80 -14.59 -30.02
CA GLN A 399 2.54 -15.12 -30.55
C GLN A 399 1.89 -16.16 -29.62
N PRO A 400 1.43 -15.76 -28.42
CA PRO A 400 0.91 -16.68 -27.42
C PRO A 400 -0.38 -17.36 -27.90
N ASP A 401 -0.39 -18.70 -27.96
CA ASP A 401 -1.59 -19.50 -28.20
C ASP A 401 -2.35 -19.69 -26.88
N ALA A 402 -3.49 -19.01 -26.76
CA ALA A 402 -4.38 -19.03 -25.61
C ALA A 402 -4.73 -20.44 -25.14
N ASP A 403 -5.08 -21.33 -26.08
CA ASP A 403 -5.60 -22.66 -25.78
C ASP A 403 -4.47 -23.60 -25.33
N ALA A 404 -3.31 -23.51 -25.98
CA ALA A 404 -2.13 -24.27 -25.57
C ALA A 404 -1.61 -23.84 -24.19
N ILE A 405 -1.56 -22.53 -23.94
CA ILE A 405 -1.16 -21.94 -22.66
C ILE A 405 -2.13 -22.36 -21.55
N LEU A 406 -3.44 -22.27 -21.79
CA LEU A 406 -4.47 -22.68 -20.85
C LEU A 406 -4.33 -24.15 -20.46
N ARG A 407 -4.18 -25.06 -21.45
CA ARG A 407 -4.01 -26.50 -21.20
C ARG A 407 -2.74 -26.82 -20.40
N ARG A 408 -1.66 -26.07 -20.64
CA ARG A 408 -0.36 -26.28 -19.99
C ARG A 408 -0.32 -25.76 -18.55
N ILE A 409 -0.81 -24.55 -18.31
CA ILE A 409 -0.57 -23.84 -17.05
C ILE A 409 -1.74 -23.94 -16.07
N ALA A 410 -2.99 -23.95 -16.56
CA ALA A 410 -4.16 -23.90 -15.68
C ALA A 410 -4.22 -25.06 -14.66
N PRO A 411 -3.92 -26.33 -15.01
CA PRO A 411 -3.91 -27.42 -14.03
C PRO A 411 -2.89 -27.20 -12.92
N ALA A 412 -1.67 -26.81 -13.28
CA ALA A 412 -0.59 -26.56 -12.32
C ALA A 412 -0.89 -25.35 -11.41
N LEU A 413 -1.44 -24.27 -11.98
CA LEU A 413 -1.80 -23.08 -11.22
C LEU A 413 -2.93 -23.36 -10.21
N LYS A 414 -3.95 -24.12 -10.60
CA LYS A 414 -5.04 -24.55 -9.69
C LYS A 414 -4.53 -25.43 -8.56
N GLN A 415 -3.67 -26.39 -8.88
CA GLN A 415 -3.08 -27.26 -7.86
C GLN A 415 -2.23 -26.44 -6.89
N ALA A 416 -1.42 -25.52 -7.42
CA ALA A 416 -0.59 -24.64 -6.60
C ALA A 416 -1.42 -23.74 -5.67
N ALA A 417 -2.61 -23.30 -6.11
CA ALA A 417 -3.52 -22.53 -5.28
C ALA A 417 -4.01 -23.31 -4.04
N ILE A 418 -4.31 -24.60 -4.21
CA ILE A 418 -4.76 -25.48 -3.13
C ILE A 418 -3.63 -25.74 -2.14
N GLU A 419 -2.43 -25.99 -2.66
CA GLU A 419 -1.22 -26.21 -1.87
C GLU A 419 -0.85 -24.95 -1.09
N LEU A 420 -0.83 -23.79 -1.75
CA LEU A 420 -0.56 -22.50 -1.11
C LEU A 420 -1.58 -22.17 -0.02
N ALA A 421 -2.87 -22.37 -0.28
CA ALA A 421 -3.93 -22.16 0.72
C ALA A 421 -3.79 -23.12 1.92
N THR A 422 -3.26 -24.32 1.70
CA THR A 422 -3.00 -25.30 2.76
C THR A 422 -1.76 -24.93 3.57
N LEU A 423 -0.67 -24.55 2.89
CA LEU A 423 0.57 -24.07 3.50
C LEU A 423 0.32 -22.86 4.40
N LEU A 424 -0.53 -21.94 3.94
CA LEU A 424 -0.85 -20.72 4.65
C LEU A 424 -2.09 -20.82 5.55
N ARG A 425 -2.61 -22.02 5.84
CA ARG A 425 -3.89 -22.20 6.55
C ARG A 425 -3.88 -21.64 7.97
N ASP A 426 -2.83 -21.96 8.72
CA ASP A 426 -2.71 -21.59 10.14
C ASP A 426 -2.02 -20.24 10.34
N VAL A 427 -1.53 -19.68 9.24
CA VAL A 427 -0.96 -18.35 9.23
C VAL A 427 -2.08 -17.37 9.57
N ARG A 428 -1.88 -16.58 10.62
CA ARG A 428 -2.54 -15.28 10.66
C ARG A 428 -1.74 -14.46 9.67
N PRO A 429 -2.23 -14.18 8.45
CA PRO A 429 -1.59 -13.16 7.65
C PRO A 429 -1.39 -11.99 8.59
N GLY A 430 -0.17 -11.44 8.63
CA GLY A 430 -0.01 -10.11 9.19
C GLY A 430 -1.13 -9.26 8.59
N PRO A 431 -1.73 -8.36 9.37
CA PRO A 431 -2.93 -7.59 8.99
C PRO A 431 -3.26 -7.50 7.49
#